data_AF-A0A424NZA3-F1
#
_entry.id   AF-A0A424NZA3-F1
#
_cell.length_a   1.000
_cell.length_b   1.000
_cell.length_c   1.000
_cell.angle_alpha   90.00
_cell.angle_beta   90.00
_cell.angle_gamma   90.00
#
_symmetry.space_group_name_H-M   'P 1'
#
loop_
_entity.id
_entity.type
_entity.pdbx_description
1 polymer ?
#
loop_
_entity_poly.entity_id
_entity_poly.type
_entity_poly.pdbx_seq_one_letter_code
_entity_poly.pdbx_strand_id
1 'polypeptide(L)'
;MTFDNLNEEQCNLVVLKILCILEDTKYRKIYNWPFDDISIDDLFDQIKKVHSDNSLNKNFIKFCLNHIEKKKQYSLIEGFFNLILLFEELEKYEQCIVLKNIKDQILIDLHHC
;
A
#
# COMPACT_ATOMS: atom_id res chain seq x y z
N MET A 1 11.62 12.23 0.83
CA MET A 1 10.42 12.69 1.55
C MET A 1 10.20 11.73 2.69
N THR A 2 10.46 12.16 3.92
CA THR A 2 10.20 11.33 5.11
C THR A 2 8.73 11.50 5.54
N PHE A 3 8.09 10.39 5.93
CA PHE A 3 6.71 10.38 6.42
C PHE A 3 6.56 11.10 7.78
N ASP A 4 7.66 11.45 8.43
CA ASP A 4 7.72 12.00 9.80
C ASP A 4 6.97 13.33 10.00
N ASN A 5 6.75 14.09 8.92
CA ASN A 5 6.06 15.38 8.96
C ASN A 5 4.60 15.32 8.48
N LEU A 6 4.08 14.13 8.19
CA LEU A 6 2.72 13.93 7.68
C LEU A 6 1.80 13.43 8.80
N ASN A 7 0.55 13.90 8.78
CA ASN A 7 -0.50 13.29 9.59
C ASN A 7 -0.98 11.95 8.99
N GLU A 8 -1.77 11.18 9.74
CA GLU A 8 -2.24 9.84 9.31
C GLU A 8 -2.94 9.87 7.94
N GLU A 9 -3.83 10.84 7.72
CA GLU A 9 -4.57 10.95 6.45
C GLU A 9 -3.64 11.25 5.27
N GLN A 10 -2.66 12.13 5.47
CA GLN A 10 -1.63 12.43 4.48
C GLN A 10 -0.75 11.22 4.18
N CYS A 11 -0.34 10.46 5.21
CA CYS A 11 0.40 9.21 5.01
C CYS A 11 -0.42 8.20 4.20
N ASN A 12 -1.70 8.03 4.55
CA ASN A 12 -2.60 7.11 3.85
C ASN A 12 -2.81 7.52 2.39
N LEU A 13 -2.92 8.82 2.11
CA LEU A 13 -2.98 9.36 0.75
C LEU A 13 -1.70 9.09 -0.04
N VAL A 14 -0.52 9.25 0.58
CA VAL A 14 0.76 8.94 -0.06
C VAL A 14 0.85 7.46 -0.42
N VAL A 15 0.56 6.55 0.53
CA VAL A 15 0.54 5.11 0.28
C VAL A 15 -0.45 4.75 -0.84
N LEU A 16 -1.66 5.34 -0.82
CA LEU A 16 -2.66 5.13 -1.87
C LEU A 16 -2.17 5.60 -3.24
N LYS A 17 -1.54 6.77 -3.32
CA LYS A 17 -0.97 7.29 -4.56
C LYS A 17 0.15 6.41 -5.08
N ILE A 18 0.99 5.90 -4.20
CA ILE A 18 2.03 4.93 -4.55
C ILE A 18 1.39 3.68 -5.16
N LEU A 19 0.40 3.10 -4.50
CA LEU A 19 -0.31 1.91 -5.01
C LEU A 19 -0.96 2.17 -6.37
N CYS A 20 -1.64 3.31 -6.57
CA CYS A 20 -2.22 3.65 -7.87
C CYS A 20 -1.17 3.80 -8.99
N ILE A 21 0.02 4.32 -8.68
CA ILE A 21 1.10 4.46 -9.67
C ILE A 21 1.72 3.10 -9.99
N LEU A 22 1.83 2.24 -8.97
CA LEU A 22 2.37 0.90 -9.10
C LEU A 22 1.48 -0.05 -9.91
N GLU A 23 0.27 0.34 -10.32
CA GLU A 23 -0.60 -0.44 -11.23
C GLU A 23 0.12 -0.82 -12.55
N ASP A 24 0.97 0.06 -13.11
CA ASP A 24 1.67 -0.26 -14.36
C ASP A 24 2.64 -1.44 -14.14
N THR A 25 2.47 -2.48 -14.96
CA THR A 25 3.22 -3.74 -14.97
C THR A 25 4.76 -3.60 -15.00
N LYS A 26 5.29 -2.41 -15.28
CA LYS A 26 6.72 -2.10 -15.28
C LYS A 26 7.36 -2.10 -13.89
N TYR A 27 6.60 -1.93 -12.81
CA TYR A 27 7.17 -1.66 -11.48
C TYR A 27 7.43 -2.88 -10.60
N ARG A 28 7.57 -4.06 -11.21
CA ARG A 28 7.80 -5.33 -10.49
C ARG A 28 9.21 -5.50 -9.92
N LYS A 29 10.10 -4.53 -10.16
CA LYS A 29 11.49 -4.61 -9.72
C LYS A 29 12.01 -3.29 -9.17
N ILE A 30 12.96 -3.34 -8.23
CA ILE A 30 13.49 -2.16 -7.53
C ILE A 30 14.15 -1.15 -8.46
N TYR A 31 14.82 -1.60 -9.52
CA TYR A 31 15.42 -0.69 -10.49
C TYR A 31 14.39 0.06 -11.35
N ASN A 32 13.11 -0.35 -11.29
CA ASN A 32 12.01 0.36 -11.92
C ASN A 32 11.25 1.25 -10.93
N TRP A 33 11.72 1.42 -9.68
CA TRP A 33 11.06 2.25 -8.68
C TRP A 33 10.80 3.68 -9.23
N PRO A 34 9.54 4.12 -9.37
CA PRO A 34 9.23 5.34 -10.12
C PRO A 34 9.31 6.62 -9.28
N PHE A 35 9.75 6.52 -8.02
CA PHE A 35 9.76 7.65 -7.09
C PHE A 35 11.19 8.02 -6.74
N ASP A 36 11.64 9.18 -7.23
CA ASP A 36 12.96 9.73 -6.89
C ASP A 36 13.01 10.18 -5.44
N ASP A 37 11.90 10.72 -4.93
CA ASP A 37 11.84 11.35 -3.61
C ASP A 37 11.28 10.45 -2.51
N ILE A 38 10.79 9.24 -2.81
CA ILE A 38 10.20 8.36 -1.79
C ILE A 38 11.12 7.15 -1.61
N SER A 39 11.72 7.05 -0.43
CA SER A 39 12.50 5.88 -0.07
C SER A 39 11.56 4.68 0.09
N ILE A 40 11.99 3.55 -0.48
CA ILE A 40 11.23 2.32 -0.36
C ILE A 40 11.22 1.80 1.09
N ASP A 41 12.32 2.02 1.84
CA ASP A 41 12.37 1.66 3.26
C ASP A 41 11.44 2.56 4.10
N ASP A 42 11.29 3.85 3.77
CA ASP A 42 10.33 4.73 4.45
C ASP A 42 8.89 4.25 4.25
N LEU A 43 8.58 3.76 3.05
CA LEU A 43 7.28 3.14 2.76
C LEU A 43 7.10 1.85 3.58
N PHE A 44 8.14 1.03 3.75
CA PHE A 44 8.08 -0.19 4.56
C PHE A 44 7.74 0.15 6.01
N ASP A 45 8.44 1.11 6.58
CA ASP A 45 8.25 1.52 7.96
C ASP A 45 6.84 2.08 8.18
N GLN A 46 6.32 2.85 7.22
CA GLN A 46 4.97 3.36 7.29
C GLN A 46 3.91 2.23 7.23
N ILE A 47 4.08 1.25 6.33
CA ILE A 47 3.17 0.10 6.23
C ILE A 47 3.21 -0.73 7.51
N LYS A 48 4.40 -0.97 8.06
CA LYS A 48 4.57 -1.70 9.32
C LYS A 48 3.90 -0.98 10.48
N LYS A 49 4.02 0.35 10.55
CA LYS A 49 3.35 1.19 11.55
C LYS A 49 1.83 1.07 11.45
N VAL A 50 1.27 1.20 10.26
CA VAL A 50 -0.18 1.05 10.02
C VAL A 50 -0.68 -0.32 10.48
N HIS A 51 0.05 -1.40 10.18
CA HIS A 51 -0.35 -2.74 10.59
C HIS A 51 -0.15 -3.00 12.10
N SER A 52 0.85 -2.39 12.73
CA SER A 52 1.14 -2.59 14.16
C SER A 52 0.04 -2.08 15.09
N ASP A 53 -0.86 -1.23 14.59
CA ASP A 53 -1.99 -0.69 15.31
C ASP A 53 -3.31 -1.11 14.65
N ASN A 54 -4.14 -1.85 15.38
CA ASN A 54 -5.43 -2.35 14.87
C ASN A 54 -6.39 -1.24 14.44
N SER A 55 -6.35 -0.08 15.07
CA SER A 55 -7.17 1.09 14.70
C SER A 55 -6.66 1.68 13.39
N LEU A 56 -5.34 1.90 13.26
CA LEU A 56 -4.74 2.44 12.03
C LEU A 56 -4.97 1.49 10.84
N ASN A 57 -4.81 0.19 11.04
CA ASN A 57 -5.05 -0.81 10.01
C ASN A 57 -6.51 -0.78 9.51
N LYS A 58 -7.48 -0.76 10.44
CA LYS A 58 -8.91 -0.65 10.09
C LYS A 58 -9.23 0.65 9.36
N ASN A 59 -8.65 1.77 9.79
CA ASN A 59 -8.80 3.06 9.13
C ASN A 59 -8.27 3.02 7.70
N PHE A 60 -7.08 2.43 7.49
CA PHE A 60 -6.46 2.30 6.19
C PHE A 60 -7.27 1.39 5.24
N ILE A 61 -7.75 0.24 5.73
CA ILE A 61 -8.65 -0.65 4.96
C ILE A 61 -9.90 0.10 4.53
N LYS A 62 -10.59 0.78 5.47
CA LYS A 62 -11.78 1.59 5.16
C LYS A 62 -11.48 2.72 4.18
N PHE A 63 -10.31 3.33 4.28
CA PHE A 63 -9.86 4.35 3.35
C PHE A 63 -9.68 3.78 1.93
N CYS A 64 -9.04 2.62 1.79
CA CYS A 64 -8.90 1.91 0.53
C CYS A 64 -10.26 1.52 -0.07
N LEU A 65 -11.16 0.92 0.72
CA LEU A 65 -12.50 0.54 0.29
C LEU A 65 -13.30 1.74 -0.25
N ASN A 66 -13.29 2.86 0.47
CA ASN A 66 -13.94 4.09 0.00
C ASN A 66 -13.41 4.55 -1.36
N HIS A 67 -12.11 4.42 -1.60
CA HIS A 67 -11.50 4.80 -2.88
C HIS A 67 -11.84 3.79 -4.00
N ILE A 68 -11.87 2.49 -3.71
CA ILE A 68 -12.24 1.47 -4.69
C ILE A 68 -13.72 1.61 -5.06
N GLU A 69 -14.63 1.64 -4.09
CA GLU A 69 -16.07 1.64 -4.33
C GLU A 69 -16.59 2.97 -4.86
N LYS A 70 -16.28 4.07 -4.16
CA LYS A 70 -16.88 5.38 -4.48
C LYS A 70 -16.17 6.09 -5.62
N LYS A 71 -14.86 5.86 -5.76
CA LYS A 71 -14.02 6.51 -6.78
C LYS A 71 -13.65 5.56 -7.93
N LYS A 72 -14.10 4.31 -7.91
CA LYS A 72 -13.86 3.27 -8.93
C LYS A 72 -12.37 3.01 -9.20
N GLN A 73 -11.52 3.15 -8.17
CA GLN A 73 -10.06 3.02 -8.29
C GLN A 73 -9.58 1.58 -8.07
N TYR A 74 -9.96 0.65 -8.96
CA TYR A 74 -9.54 -0.76 -8.87
C TYR A 74 -8.03 -0.98 -9.04
N SER A 75 -7.34 0.00 -9.65
CA SER A 75 -5.88 0.06 -9.76
C SER A 75 -5.14 -0.13 -8.45
N LEU A 76 -5.79 0.19 -7.32
CA LEU A 76 -5.25 -0.04 -5.99
C LEU A 76 -4.90 -1.50 -5.73
N ILE A 77 -5.74 -2.43 -6.20
CA ILE A 77 -5.52 -3.87 -5.99
C ILE A 77 -4.29 -4.34 -6.78
N GLU A 78 -4.14 -3.89 -8.02
CA GLU A 78 -2.95 -4.18 -8.84
C GLU A 78 -1.68 -3.59 -8.23
N GLY A 79 -1.78 -2.36 -7.70
CA GLY A 79 -0.75 -1.72 -6.90
C GLY A 79 -0.28 -2.57 -5.72
N PHE A 80 -1.21 -3.18 -4.97
CA PHE A 80 -0.86 -4.09 -3.88
C PHE A 80 -0.08 -5.30 -4.37
N PHE A 81 -0.50 -5.93 -5.48
CA PHE A 81 0.22 -7.06 -6.05
C PHE A 81 1.64 -6.68 -6.48
N ASN A 82 1.80 -5.56 -7.19
CA ASN A 82 3.12 -5.12 -7.64
C ASN A 82 4.02 -4.69 -6.48
N LEU A 83 3.47 -4.07 -5.44
CA LEU A 83 4.21 -3.72 -4.22
C LEU A 83 4.67 -4.98 -3.45
N ILE A 84 3.82 -6.01 -3.36
CA ILE A 84 4.18 -7.31 -2.77
C ILE A 84 5.33 -7.94 -3.56
N LEU A 85 5.24 -7.99 -4.89
CA LEU A 85 6.30 -8.55 -5.73
C LEU A 85 7.63 -7.82 -5.55
N LEU A 86 7.58 -6.49 -5.44
CA LEU A 86 8.75 -5.66 -5.18
C LEU A 86 9.38 -5.98 -3.82
N PHE A 87 8.57 -6.20 -2.78
CA PHE A 87 9.08 -6.53 -1.44
C PHE A 87 9.64 -7.96 -1.41
N GLU A 88 9.05 -8.87 -2.19
CA GLU A 88 9.58 -10.23 -2.36
C GLU A 88 10.96 -10.21 -3.06
N GLU A 89 11.16 -9.37 -4.08
CA GLU A 89 12.48 -9.20 -4.73
C GLU A 89 13.54 -8.68 -3.74
N LEU A 90 13.12 -7.85 -2.79
CA LEU A 90 14.01 -7.28 -1.76
C LEU A 90 14.17 -8.15 -0.51
N GLU A 91 13.59 -9.35 -0.51
CA GLU A 91 13.60 -10.29 0.63
C GLU A 91 12.94 -9.71 1.91
N LYS A 92 12.00 -8.78 1.76
CA LYS A 92 11.30 -8.07 2.85
C LYS A 92 10.01 -8.81 3.26
N TYR A 93 10.17 -10.07 3.67
CA TYR A 93 9.06 -11.01 3.83
C TYR A 93 8.04 -10.63 4.91
N GLU A 94 8.46 -9.98 6.01
CA GLU A 94 7.55 -9.50 7.06
C GLU A 94 6.53 -8.50 6.47
N GLN A 95 7.02 -7.56 5.66
CA GLN A 95 6.22 -6.55 4.99
C GLN A 95 5.32 -7.17 3.92
N CYS A 96 5.78 -8.21 3.22
CA CYS A 96 4.94 -8.98 2.29
C CYS A 96 3.73 -9.60 3.01
N ILE A 97 3.93 -10.18 4.19
CA ILE A 97 2.83 -10.77 4.99
C ILE A 97 1.82 -9.69 5.36
N VAL A 98 2.30 -8.55 5.85
CA VAL A 98 1.46 -7.39 6.20
C VAL A 98 0.62 -6.94 5.01
N LEU A 99 1.24 -6.73 3.84
CA LEU A 99 0.53 -6.29 2.64
C LEU A 99 -0.45 -7.34 2.13
N LYS A 100 -0.10 -8.63 2.19
CA LYS A 100 -1.00 -9.73 1.83
C LYS A 100 -2.25 -9.71 2.72
N ASN A 101 -2.09 -9.58 4.03
CA ASN A 101 -3.21 -9.49 4.98
C ASN A 101 -4.13 -8.29 4.68
N ILE A 102 -3.56 -7.11 4.45
CA ILE A 102 -4.34 -5.90 4.12
C ILE A 102 -5.10 -6.10 2.81
N LYS A 103 -4.42 -6.56 1.76
CA LYS A 103 -5.01 -6.81 0.44
C LYS A 103 -6.11 -7.87 0.53
N ASP A 104 -5.90 -8.97 1.26
CA ASP A 104 -6.90 -10.03 1.42
C ASP A 104 -8.14 -9.52 2.18
N GLN A 105 -7.96 -8.71 3.23
CA GLN A 105 -9.07 -8.11 3.95
C GLN A 105 -9.89 -7.17 3.05
N ILE A 106 -9.23 -6.32 2.25
CA ILE A 106 -9.90 -5.47 1.27
C ILE A 106 -10.69 -6.31 0.26
N LEU A 107 -10.11 -7.40 -0.25
CA LEU A 107 -10.79 -8.29 -1.20
C LEU A 107 -12.02 -8.97 -0.58
N ILE A 108 -11.91 -9.45 0.67
CA ILE A 108 -13.02 -10.05 1.41
C ILE A 108 -14.14 -9.03 1.58
N ASP A 109 -13.82 -7.82 2.07
CA ASP A 109 -14.80 -6.78 2.32
C ASP A 109 -15.50 -6.34 1.02
N LEU A 110 -14.78 -6.25 -0.11
CA LEU A 110 -15.36 -5.98 -1.43
C LEU A 110 -16.32 -7.07 -1.94
N HIS A 111 -16.10 -8.34 -1.59
CA HIS A 111 -17.00 -9.44 -1.97
C HIS A 111 -18.26 -9.49 -1.10
N HIS A 112 -18.25 -8.83 0.06
CA HIS A 112 -19.36 -8.78 1.00
C HIS A 112 -20.18 -7.47 0.92
N CYS A 113 -19.84 -6.57 -0.01
CA CYS A 113 -20.59 -5.36 -0.34
C CYS A 113 -21.44 -5.54 -1.60
#